data_AF-A0A3B0VS17-F1
#
_entry.id   AF-A0A3B0VS17-F1
#
_cell.length_a   1.000
_cell.length_b   1.000
_cell.length_c   1.000
_cell.angle_alpha   90.00
_cell.angle_beta   90.00
_cell.angle_gamma   90.00
#
_symmetry.space_group_name_H-M   'P 1'
#
loop_
_entity.id
_entity.type
_entity.pdbx_description
1 polymer ?
#
loop_
_entity_poly.entity_id
_entity_poly.type
_entity_poly.pdbx_seq_one_letter_code
_entity_poly.pdbx_strand_id
1 'polypeptide(L)'
;MAIGWGTAVSLIYFWLRQVWQPDFALRWLGLTTIPLLFCLWVVWQGLPENKRVGEPTVLSTFGWGNRLTLLRGLTISMVAGFLFSPWPSGWLAWLPMLLYTIADVADYFDGYLARITNHATPLGERLDMEFDGLGMLIVSLLAVWYGQLPWWYLTLGLARYLFVFGLWWREKRGLVNRPLSPSVHRRVFAGFQMGFMSAVLWPIVPPAFATLAGTTFAVPTALGFLRDWLVATGRLNAESNRYQQVQQWIYQFTTVWLPPLLRLMLVSSLLAIWLAVPQAWPVAAWVNLFAGWGLPLPTFLAIIAMVLLIVGGVLLLFGSMGRLAAFWLVFPLGFDMVTRGLSWATGVGLVTAVCLMLLGTGPLSRWKPEERFLLRRAGE
;
A
#
# COMPACT_ATOMS: atom_id res chain seq x y z
N MET A 1 16.75 22.91 4.97
CA MET A 1 15.63 21.96 4.86
C MET A 1 14.28 22.62 5.19
N ALA A 2 14.06 23.07 6.44
CA ALA A 2 12.79 23.67 6.86
C ALA A 2 12.32 24.84 5.97
N ILE A 3 13.21 25.75 5.59
CA ILE A 3 12.91 26.84 4.64
C ILE A 3 12.39 26.27 3.30
N GLY A 4 13.09 25.29 2.72
CA GLY A 4 12.70 24.68 1.45
C GLY A 4 11.34 23.95 1.51
N TRP A 5 11.06 23.26 2.62
CA TRP A 5 9.75 22.64 2.84
C TRP A 5 8.64 23.69 2.97
N GLY A 6 8.88 24.76 3.75
CA GLY A 6 7.96 25.88 3.88
C GLY A 6 7.68 26.57 2.55
N THR A 7 8.71 26.78 1.72
CA THR A 7 8.56 27.32 0.36
C THR A 7 7.73 26.40 -0.52
N ALA A 8 8.01 25.09 -0.54
CA ALA A 8 7.26 24.13 -1.36
C ALA A 8 5.77 24.09 -0.97
N VAL A 9 5.47 24.02 0.32
CA VAL A 9 4.08 24.05 0.82
C VAL A 9 3.41 25.38 0.50
N SER A 10 4.10 26.51 0.63
CA SER A 10 3.56 27.83 0.29
C SER A 10 3.23 27.95 -1.19
N LEU A 11 4.11 27.47 -2.07
CA LEU A 11 3.87 27.47 -3.53
C LEU A 11 2.63 26.64 -3.90
N ILE A 12 2.51 25.44 -3.34
CA ILE A 12 1.33 24.59 -3.57
C ILE A 12 0.08 25.24 -3.00
N TYR A 13 0.13 25.85 -1.82
CA TYR A 13 -0.99 26.59 -1.23
C TYR A 13 -1.46 27.73 -2.13
N PHE A 14 -0.54 28.58 -2.62
CA PHE A 14 -0.90 29.70 -3.49
C PHE A 14 -1.51 29.22 -4.80
N TRP A 15 -1.02 28.11 -5.34
CA TRP A 15 -1.62 27.50 -6.53
C TRP A 15 -3.00 26.89 -6.22
N LEU A 16 -3.16 26.14 -5.11
CA LEU A 16 -4.44 25.58 -4.67
C LEU A 16 -5.49 26.68 -4.46
N ARG A 17 -5.10 27.84 -3.94
CA ARG A 17 -6.00 28.98 -3.78
C ARG A 17 -6.56 29.51 -5.12
N GLN A 18 -5.87 29.27 -6.24
CA GLN A 18 -6.33 29.66 -7.58
C GLN A 18 -7.24 28.61 -8.23
N VAL A 19 -6.99 27.33 -7.95
CA VAL A 19 -7.65 26.20 -8.64
C VAL A 19 -8.72 25.50 -7.78
N TRP A 20 -8.80 25.83 -6.50
CA TRP A 20 -9.73 25.27 -5.52
C TRP A 20 -10.36 26.36 -4.66
N GLN A 21 -11.34 26.01 -3.83
CA GLN A 21 -12.00 27.00 -2.97
C GLN A 21 -11.01 27.54 -1.92
N PRO A 22 -10.96 28.87 -1.69
CA PRO A 22 -10.00 29.48 -0.77
C PRO A 22 -10.04 28.90 0.65
N ASP A 23 -11.23 28.57 1.16
CA ASP A 23 -11.40 27.98 2.49
C ASP A 23 -10.75 26.60 2.61
N PHE A 24 -10.88 25.77 1.56
CA PHE A 24 -10.23 24.46 1.53
C PHE A 24 -8.73 24.57 1.32
N ALA A 25 -8.25 25.53 0.52
CA ALA A 25 -6.83 25.80 0.39
C ALA A 25 -6.21 26.25 1.72
N LEU A 26 -6.90 27.10 2.50
CA LEU A 26 -6.45 27.53 3.82
C LEU A 26 -6.45 26.37 4.83
N ARG A 27 -7.51 25.55 4.84
CA ARG A 27 -7.58 24.31 5.63
C ARG A 27 -6.43 23.37 5.28
N TRP A 28 -6.13 23.24 3.98
CA TRP A 28 -5.03 22.42 3.49
C TRP A 28 -3.68 22.88 4.02
N LEU A 29 -3.42 24.19 4.05
CA LEU A 29 -2.20 24.74 4.63
C LEU A 29 -2.09 24.41 6.14
N GLY A 30 -3.16 24.60 6.90
CA GLY A 30 -3.19 24.31 8.33
C GLY A 30 -2.93 22.83 8.63
N LEU A 31 -3.65 21.95 7.94
CA LEU A 31 -3.54 20.49 8.14
C LEU A 31 -2.24 19.90 7.62
N THR A 32 -1.61 20.52 6.61
CA THR A 32 -0.26 20.15 6.15
C THR A 32 0.81 20.52 7.18
N THR A 33 0.64 21.66 7.86
CA THR A 33 1.65 22.22 8.77
C THR A 33 1.85 21.32 10.00
N ILE A 34 0.81 20.68 10.53
CA ILE A 34 0.87 19.83 11.73
C ILE A 34 1.83 18.63 11.55
N PRO A 35 1.61 17.70 10.59
CA PRO A 35 2.53 16.60 10.35
C PRO A 35 3.89 17.07 9.86
N LEU A 36 3.96 18.21 9.14
CA LEU A 36 5.22 18.77 8.69
C LEU A 36 6.10 19.18 9.88
N LEU A 37 5.55 19.88 10.87
CA LEU A 37 6.26 20.23 12.10
C LEU A 37 6.66 18.99 12.90
N PHE A 38 5.80 17.98 12.96
CA PHE A 38 6.14 16.69 13.57
C PHE A 38 7.33 16.03 12.86
N CYS A 39 7.31 15.94 11.52
CA CYS A 39 8.42 15.39 10.75
C CYS A 39 9.72 16.17 10.97
N LEU A 40 9.67 17.51 10.98
CA LEU A 40 10.83 18.35 11.29
C LEU A 40 11.34 18.11 12.71
N TRP A 41 10.45 17.93 13.68
CA TRP A 41 10.79 17.63 15.06
C TRP A 41 11.46 16.25 15.19
N VAL A 42 10.95 15.22 14.52
CA VAL A 42 11.58 13.88 14.50
C VAL A 42 12.99 13.95 13.90
N VAL A 43 13.15 14.67 12.78
CA VAL A 43 14.47 14.87 12.15
C VAL A 43 15.41 15.58 13.11
N TRP A 44 14.96 16.66 13.75
CA TRP A 44 15.76 17.43 14.70
C TRP A 44 16.22 16.57 15.89
N GLN A 45 15.32 15.79 16.47
CA GLN A 45 15.62 14.85 17.56
C GLN A 45 16.62 13.76 17.14
N GLY A 46 16.56 13.33 15.88
CA GLY A 46 17.43 12.28 15.35
C GLY A 46 18.76 12.76 14.77
N LEU A 47 19.04 14.08 14.70
CA LEU A 47 20.30 14.59 14.13
C LEU A 47 21.57 13.96 14.73
N PRO A 48 21.66 13.70 16.06
CA PRO A 48 22.83 13.02 16.64
C PRO A 48 23.03 11.58 16.14
N GLU A 49 21.99 10.96 15.59
CA GLU A 49 21.99 9.61 15.04
C GLU A 49 22.37 9.58 13.55
N ASN A 50 22.68 10.73 12.93
CA ASN A 50 23.14 10.81 11.54
C ASN A 50 24.61 10.39 11.42
N LYS A 51 24.90 9.13 11.72
CA LYS A 51 26.24 8.53 11.67
C LYS A 51 26.17 7.15 11.03
N ARG A 52 27.27 6.70 10.41
CA ARG A 52 27.36 5.33 9.89
C ARG A 52 27.40 4.34 11.05
N VAL A 53 26.88 3.15 10.82
CA VAL A 53 26.90 2.07 11.82
C VAL A 53 28.35 1.73 12.17
N GLY A 54 28.70 1.83 13.45
CA GLY A 54 30.07 1.57 13.95
C GLY A 54 31.00 2.79 13.93
N GLU A 55 30.58 3.93 13.36
CA GLU A 55 31.38 5.16 13.35
C GLU A 55 30.85 6.15 14.42
N PRO A 56 31.75 6.80 15.18
CA PRO A 56 31.35 7.78 16.20
C PRO A 56 31.05 9.17 15.61
N THR A 57 31.49 9.45 14.38
CA THR A 57 31.42 10.77 13.76
C THR A 57 30.06 11.04 13.12
N VAL A 58 29.43 12.15 13.52
CA VAL A 58 28.19 12.63 12.90
C VAL A 58 28.50 13.19 11.52
N LEU A 59 27.73 12.76 10.53
CA LEU A 59 27.86 13.21 9.15
C LEU A 59 27.24 14.61 8.99
N SER A 60 27.97 15.50 8.32
CA SER A 60 27.53 16.88 8.07
C SER A 60 26.42 16.99 7.02
N THR A 61 26.15 15.92 6.27
CA THR A 61 25.14 15.89 5.21
C THR A 61 24.26 14.65 5.32
N PHE A 62 23.05 14.75 4.77
CA PHE A 62 22.17 13.60 4.57
C PHE A 62 22.54 12.87 3.28
N GLY A 63 22.73 11.56 3.37
CA GLY A 63 22.82 10.66 2.22
C GLY A 63 21.54 10.60 1.40
N TRP A 64 21.61 9.98 0.22
CA TRP A 64 20.49 9.92 -0.72
C TRP A 64 19.26 9.19 -0.17
N GLY A 65 19.44 8.12 0.62
CA GLY A 65 18.33 7.43 1.30
C GLY A 65 17.55 8.39 2.21
N ASN A 66 18.25 9.03 3.16
CA ASN A 66 17.61 9.99 4.07
C ASN A 66 16.93 11.15 3.34
N ARG A 67 17.47 11.62 2.20
CA ARG A 67 16.81 12.65 1.38
C ARG A 67 15.49 12.17 0.78
N LEU A 68 15.39 10.91 0.36
CA LEU A 68 14.14 10.31 -0.11
C LEU A 68 13.14 10.16 1.04
N THR A 69 13.57 9.67 2.20
CA THR A 69 12.71 9.58 3.40
C THR A 69 12.20 10.98 3.81
N LEU A 70 13.03 12.02 3.70
CA LEU A 70 12.61 13.41 3.91
C LEU A 70 11.57 13.87 2.88
N LEU A 71 11.76 13.58 1.59
CA LEU A 71 10.75 13.85 0.55
C LEU A 71 9.42 13.12 0.85
N ARG A 72 9.50 11.88 1.35
CA ARG A 72 8.36 11.09 1.81
C ARG A 72 7.60 11.81 2.93
N GLY A 73 8.31 12.28 3.97
CA GLY A 73 7.69 13.05 5.06
C GLY A 73 7.00 14.34 4.60
N LEU A 74 7.60 15.05 3.63
CA LEU A 74 7.00 16.25 3.03
C LEU A 74 5.71 15.94 2.27
N THR A 75 5.75 14.93 1.39
CA THR A 75 4.60 14.55 0.55
C THR A 75 3.46 13.94 1.37
N ILE A 76 3.76 13.11 2.37
CA ILE A 76 2.77 12.63 3.36
C ILE A 76 2.10 13.80 4.09
N SER A 77 2.86 14.81 4.48
CA SER A 77 2.30 16.02 5.12
C SER A 77 1.36 16.76 4.17
N MET A 78 1.69 16.86 2.88
CA MET A 78 0.82 17.47 1.87
C MET A 78 -0.46 16.66 1.61
N VAL A 79 -0.40 15.31 1.73
CA VAL A 79 -1.60 14.44 1.68
C VAL A 79 -2.53 14.75 2.86
N ALA A 80 -1.99 14.94 4.07
CA ALA A 80 -2.78 15.30 5.24
C ALA A 80 -3.52 16.64 5.08
N GLY A 81 -3.01 17.57 4.26
CA GLY A 81 -3.71 18.80 3.93
C GLY A 81 -5.13 18.57 3.37
N PHE A 82 -5.38 17.44 2.71
CA PHE A 82 -6.69 17.12 2.15
C PHE A 82 -7.69 16.58 3.17
N LEU A 83 -7.24 16.25 4.39
CA LEU A 83 -8.12 15.77 5.45
C LEU A 83 -9.21 16.79 5.74
N PHE A 84 -10.38 16.29 6.12
CA PHE A 84 -11.54 17.10 6.50
C PHE A 84 -12.03 18.08 5.41
N SER A 85 -11.56 17.95 4.17
CA SER A 85 -12.03 18.72 3.01
C SER A 85 -12.76 17.78 2.05
N PRO A 86 -13.73 18.24 1.25
CA PRO A 86 -14.34 17.39 0.24
C PRO A 86 -13.28 16.93 -0.77
N TRP A 87 -13.46 15.75 -1.34
CA TRP A 87 -12.58 15.29 -2.42
C TRP A 87 -12.59 16.32 -3.55
N PRO A 88 -11.42 16.87 -3.95
CA PRO A 88 -11.36 17.81 -5.06
C PRO A 88 -11.99 17.24 -6.34
N SER A 89 -12.57 18.09 -7.17
CA SER A 89 -13.16 17.70 -8.46
C SER A 89 -12.17 17.83 -9.62
N GLY A 90 -12.46 17.15 -10.73
CA GLY A 90 -11.69 17.25 -11.97
C GLY A 90 -10.26 16.72 -11.83
N TRP A 91 -9.30 17.37 -12.49
CA TRP A 91 -7.90 16.93 -12.47
C TRP A 91 -7.27 17.02 -11.07
N LEU A 92 -7.75 17.93 -10.21
CA LEU A 92 -7.24 18.11 -8.85
C LEU A 92 -7.53 16.89 -7.96
N ALA A 93 -8.56 16.10 -8.30
CA ALA A 93 -8.92 14.86 -7.59
C ALA A 93 -7.78 13.84 -7.52
N TRP A 94 -6.83 13.91 -8.47
CA TRP A 94 -5.68 13.04 -8.58
C TRP A 94 -4.50 13.46 -7.70
N LEU A 95 -4.48 14.69 -7.20
CA LEU A 95 -3.35 15.22 -6.46
C LEU A 95 -3.01 14.44 -5.17
N PRO A 96 -3.99 14.03 -4.32
CA PRO A 96 -3.70 13.20 -3.15
C PRO A 96 -3.03 11.87 -3.52
N MET A 97 -3.52 11.22 -4.58
CA MET A 97 -2.94 9.99 -5.12
C MET A 97 -1.50 10.20 -5.59
N LEU A 98 -1.25 11.26 -6.37
CA LEU A 98 0.09 11.54 -6.90
C LEU A 98 1.09 11.79 -5.77
N LEU A 99 0.71 12.59 -4.78
CA LEU A 99 1.55 12.87 -3.62
C LEU A 99 1.87 11.61 -2.82
N TYR A 100 0.87 10.76 -2.56
CA TYR A 100 1.08 9.51 -1.84
C TYR A 100 1.90 8.50 -2.67
N THR A 101 1.71 8.45 -3.99
CA THR A 101 2.52 7.60 -4.88
C THR A 101 3.99 8.03 -4.90
N ILE A 102 4.27 9.35 -4.86
CA ILE A 102 5.65 9.84 -4.71
C ILE A 102 6.24 9.37 -3.37
N ALA A 103 5.43 9.36 -2.30
CA ALA A 103 5.85 8.84 -1.00
C ALA A 103 6.20 7.34 -1.05
N ASP A 104 5.34 6.52 -1.66
CA ASP A 104 5.55 5.06 -1.82
C ASP A 104 6.76 4.74 -2.70
N VAL A 105 6.97 5.50 -3.78
CA VAL A 105 8.14 5.33 -4.65
C VAL A 105 9.42 5.73 -3.91
N ALA A 106 9.38 6.82 -3.13
CA ALA A 106 10.51 7.25 -2.31
C ALA A 106 10.89 6.19 -1.27
N ASP A 107 9.92 5.56 -0.62
CA ASP A 107 10.12 4.44 0.31
C ASP A 107 10.86 3.27 -0.36
N TYR A 108 10.39 2.83 -1.53
CA TYR A 108 11.02 1.70 -2.21
C TYR A 108 12.51 1.97 -2.55
N PHE A 109 12.85 3.21 -2.90
CA PHE A 109 14.20 3.58 -3.31
C PHE A 109 15.12 4.03 -2.16
N ASP A 110 14.61 4.42 -0.99
CA ASP A 110 15.45 4.96 0.08
C ASP A 110 16.44 3.92 0.62
N GLY A 111 15.98 2.70 0.89
CA GLY A 111 16.78 1.60 1.38
C GLY A 111 17.70 1.06 0.32
N TYR A 112 17.29 1.10 -0.96
CA TYR A 112 18.16 0.77 -2.09
C TYR A 112 19.34 1.75 -2.18
N LEU A 113 19.06 3.05 -2.18
CA LEU A 113 20.09 4.09 -2.26
C LEU A 113 21.00 4.07 -1.02
N ALA A 114 20.45 3.86 0.18
CA ALA A 114 21.25 3.75 1.39
C ALA A 114 22.25 2.59 1.33
N ARG A 115 21.86 1.44 0.76
CA ARG A 115 22.73 0.26 0.58
C ARG A 115 23.82 0.50 -0.46
N ILE A 116 23.46 0.94 -1.68
CA ILE A 116 24.45 1.10 -2.75
C ILE A 116 25.43 2.26 -2.49
N THR A 117 25.02 3.27 -1.71
CA THR A 117 25.90 4.40 -1.34
C THR A 117 26.67 4.15 -0.05
N ASN A 118 26.52 2.98 0.57
CA ASN A 118 27.09 2.64 1.87
C ASN A 118 26.86 3.75 2.92
N HIS A 119 25.62 4.22 2.99
CA HIS A 119 25.19 5.38 3.77
C HIS A 119 23.93 5.07 4.59
N ALA A 120 23.80 3.82 5.06
CA ALA A 120 22.79 3.46 6.03
C ALA A 120 23.13 4.06 7.40
N THR A 121 22.18 4.77 8.00
CA THR A 121 22.34 5.42 9.31
C THR A 121 21.19 5.08 10.25
N PRO A 122 21.39 5.04 11.58
CA PRO A 122 20.31 4.85 12.55
C PRO A 122 19.22 5.92 12.46
N LEU A 123 19.60 7.17 12.12
CA LEU A 123 18.63 8.22 11.81
C LEU A 123 17.70 7.80 10.66
N GLY A 124 18.24 7.22 9.59
CA GLY A 124 17.44 6.75 8.45
C GLY A 124 16.40 5.72 8.87
N GLU A 125 16.80 4.72 9.66
CA GLU A 125 15.89 3.70 10.19
C GLU A 125 14.79 4.30 11.08
N ARG A 126 15.15 5.27 11.93
CA ARG A 126 14.19 5.99 12.78
C ARG A 126 13.18 6.80 11.97
N LEU A 127 13.65 7.56 10.98
CA LEU A 127 12.78 8.33 10.09
C LEU A 127 11.85 7.41 9.31
N ASP A 128 12.38 6.29 8.83
CA ASP A 128 11.64 5.30 8.06
C ASP A 128 10.45 4.77 8.85
N MET A 129 10.71 4.29 10.07
CA MET A 129 9.67 3.77 10.97
C MET A 129 8.61 4.80 11.35
N GLU A 130 9.00 6.05 11.61
CA GLU A 130 8.06 7.10 12.01
C GLU A 130 7.21 7.58 10.84
N PHE A 131 7.82 7.78 9.67
CA PHE A 131 7.11 8.30 8.50
C PHE A 131 6.20 7.25 7.87
N ASP A 132 6.55 5.97 7.94
CA ASP A 132 5.65 4.87 7.53
C ASP A 132 4.38 4.83 8.35
N GLY A 133 4.52 4.87 9.69
CA GLY A 133 3.38 4.91 10.59
C GLY A 133 2.49 6.12 10.33
N LEU A 134 3.10 7.28 10.12
CA LEU A 134 2.40 8.53 9.84
C LEU A 134 1.68 8.49 8.50
N GLY A 135 2.36 8.01 7.45
CA GLY A 135 1.81 7.85 6.10
C GLY A 135 0.61 6.93 6.10
N MET A 136 0.74 5.74 6.71
CA MET A 136 -0.33 4.75 6.81
C MET A 136 -1.55 5.30 7.57
N LEU A 137 -1.34 6.07 8.65
CA LEU A 137 -2.42 6.71 9.38
C LEU A 137 -3.13 7.77 8.55
N ILE A 138 -2.38 8.69 7.93
CA ILE A 138 -2.94 9.79 7.13
C ILE A 138 -3.73 9.26 5.93
N VAL A 139 -3.18 8.31 5.18
CA VAL A 139 -3.85 7.74 4.01
C VAL A 139 -5.08 6.93 4.40
N SER A 140 -5.05 6.21 5.53
CA SER A 140 -6.22 5.49 6.06
C SER A 140 -7.33 6.47 6.47
N LEU A 141 -6.97 7.56 7.17
CA LEU A 141 -7.91 8.62 7.52
C LEU A 141 -8.52 9.26 6.29
N LEU A 142 -7.71 9.58 5.28
CA LEU A 142 -8.18 10.22 4.07
C LEU A 142 -9.08 9.29 3.24
N ALA A 143 -8.71 8.02 3.11
CA ALA A 143 -9.51 7.03 2.40
C ALA A 143 -10.86 6.77 3.07
N VAL A 144 -10.92 6.78 4.40
CA VAL A 144 -12.18 6.71 5.16
C VAL A 144 -12.99 7.99 5.00
N TRP A 145 -12.34 9.15 5.09
CA TRP A 145 -12.98 10.45 4.93
C TRP A 145 -13.63 10.62 3.55
N TYR A 146 -12.97 10.13 2.51
CA TYR A 146 -13.48 10.10 1.14
C TYR A 146 -14.48 8.97 0.85
N GLY A 147 -14.82 8.15 1.85
CA GLY A 147 -15.80 7.07 1.71
C GLY A 147 -15.31 5.87 0.88
N GLN A 148 -14.01 5.78 0.61
CA GLN A 148 -13.42 4.64 -0.11
C GLN A 148 -13.23 3.43 0.80
N LEU A 149 -12.89 3.68 2.07
CA LEU A 149 -12.71 2.64 3.08
C LEU A 149 -13.71 2.81 4.23
N PRO A 150 -14.15 1.71 4.85
CA PRO A 150 -15.01 1.76 6.02
C PRO A 150 -14.26 2.26 7.27
N TRP A 151 -14.98 2.87 8.21
CA TRP A 151 -14.41 3.49 9.41
C TRP A 151 -13.53 2.55 10.26
N TRP A 152 -13.85 1.24 10.29
CA TRP A 152 -13.07 0.27 11.07
C TRP A 152 -11.65 0.10 10.53
N TYR A 153 -11.38 0.49 9.28
CA TYR A 153 -10.06 0.43 8.67
C TYR A 153 -9.04 1.33 9.38
N LEU A 154 -9.51 2.38 10.08
CA LEU A 154 -8.66 3.24 10.90
C LEU A 154 -7.91 2.48 12.00
N THR A 155 -8.45 1.34 12.44
CA THR A 155 -7.75 0.47 13.41
C THR A 155 -6.41 -0.02 12.87
N LEU A 156 -6.28 -0.22 11.55
CA LEU A 156 -5.02 -0.59 10.91
C LEU A 156 -4.06 0.59 10.79
N GLY A 157 -4.57 1.77 10.42
CA GLY A 157 -3.77 3.00 10.42
C GLY A 157 -3.20 3.32 11.81
N LEU A 158 -3.93 2.99 12.86
CA LEU A 158 -3.51 3.16 14.26
C LEU A 158 -2.72 1.97 14.82
N ALA A 159 -2.65 0.83 14.11
CA ALA A 159 -2.14 -0.43 14.67
C ALA A 159 -0.71 -0.29 15.21
N ARG A 160 0.20 0.37 14.48
CA ARG A 160 1.58 0.63 14.94
C ARG A 160 1.60 1.43 16.23
N TYR A 161 0.84 2.52 16.29
CA TYR A 161 0.81 3.41 17.45
C TYR A 161 0.25 2.70 18.68
N LEU A 162 -0.83 1.94 18.51
CA LEU A 162 -1.40 1.11 19.58
C LEU A 162 -0.42 0.03 20.03
N PHE A 163 0.32 -0.58 19.10
CA PHE A 163 1.33 -1.59 19.39
C PHE A 163 2.48 -1.04 20.23
N VAL A 164 3.10 0.07 19.78
CA VAL A 164 4.21 0.73 20.47
C VAL A 164 3.77 1.26 21.83
N PHE A 165 2.62 1.94 21.90
CA PHE A 165 2.04 2.42 23.15
C PHE A 165 1.81 1.27 24.15
N GLY A 166 1.28 0.15 23.65
CA GLY A 166 1.07 -1.04 24.46
C GLY A 166 2.36 -1.63 25.03
N LEU A 167 3.44 -1.69 24.23
CA LEU A 167 4.75 -2.16 24.71
C LEU A 167 5.36 -1.22 25.74
N TRP A 168 5.32 0.09 25.48
CA TRP A 168 5.78 1.11 26.43
C TRP A 168 5.03 1.05 27.75
N TRP A 169 3.71 0.90 27.73
CA TRP A 169 2.88 0.79 28.93
C TRP A 169 3.23 -0.47 29.76
N ARG A 170 3.52 -1.57 29.08
CA ARG A 170 3.95 -2.81 29.74
C ARG A 170 5.32 -2.67 30.39
N GLU A 171 6.26 -2.04 29.69
CA GLU A 171 7.60 -1.76 30.22
C GLU A 171 7.52 -0.86 31.46
N LYS A 172 6.67 0.17 31.43
CA LYS A 172 6.39 1.02 32.60
C LYS A 172 5.80 0.26 33.80
N ARG A 173 5.14 -0.88 33.55
CA ARG A 173 4.63 -1.79 34.58
C ARG A 173 5.62 -2.90 34.98
N GLY A 174 6.86 -2.84 34.51
CA GLY A 174 7.89 -3.84 34.79
C GLY A 174 7.66 -5.19 34.10
N LEU A 175 6.78 -5.25 33.08
CA LEU A 175 6.52 -6.47 32.33
C LEU A 175 7.57 -6.63 31.22
N VAL A 176 8.10 -7.84 31.08
CA VAL A 176 9.07 -8.16 30.03
C VAL A 176 8.38 -8.18 28.67
N ASN A 177 9.01 -7.51 27.70
CA ASN A 177 8.65 -7.56 26.29
C ASN A 177 9.71 -8.39 25.54
N ARG A 178 9.28 -9.31 24.70
CA ARG A 178 10.18 -10.17 23.91
C ARG A 178 10.45 -9.55 22.53
N PRO A 179 11.68 -9.64 21.98
CA PRO A 179 11.97 -9.16 20.65
C PRO A 179 11.22 -9.98 19.59
N LEU A 180 10.79 -9.31 18.52
CA LEU A 180 10.14 -9.96 17.38
C LEU A 180 11.20 -10.44 16.38
N SER A 181 11.00 -11.64 15.83
CA SER A 181 11.84 -12.14 14.73
C SER A 181 11.55 -11.38 13.43
N PRO A 182 12.58 -11.04 12.62
CA PRO A 182 12.38 -10.45 11.30
C PRO A 182 11.64 -11.43 10.38
N SER A 183 10.72 -10.91 9.54
CA SER A 183 9.92 -11.72 8.62
C SER A 183 9.89 -11.11 7.22
N VAL A 184 10.39 -11.85 6.24
CA VAL A 184 10.38 -11.46 4.80
C VAL A 184 8.94 -11.30 4.30
N HIS A 185 8.02 -12.17 4.75
CA HIS A 185 6.61 -12.09 4.36
C HIS A 185 5.94 -10.80 4.83
N ARG A 186 6.28 -10.31 6.04
CA ARG A 186 5.74 -9.04 6.54
C ARG A 186 6.12 -7.87 5.62
N ARG A 187 7.36 -7.88 5.11
CA ARG A 187 7.86 -6.87 4.17
C ARG A 187 7.11 -6.89 2.84
N VAL A 188 6.92 -8.08 2.24
CA VAL A 188 6.19 -8.20 0.97
C VAL A 188 4.74 -7.76 1.12
N PHE A 189 4.07 -8.15 2.22
CA PHE A 189 2.71 -7.70 2.52
C PHE A 189 2.62 -6.19 2.71
N ALA A 190 3.56 -5.59 3.44
CA ALA A 190 3.63 -4.14 3.62
C ALA A 190 3.80 -3.40 2.28
N GLY A 191 4.64 -3.89 1.37
CA GLY A 191 4.80 -3.29 0.04
C GLY A 191 3.51 -3.33 -0.79
N PHE A 192 2.79 -4.46 -0.82
CA PHE A 192 1.49 -4.52 -1.49
C PHE A 192 0.44 -3.63 -0.82
N GLN A 193 0.47 -3.55 0.51
CA GLN A 193 -0.41 -2.67 1.29
C GLN A 193 -0.21 -1.21 0.91
N MET A 194 1.04 -0.73 0.84
CA MET A 194 1.36 0.65 0.43
C MET A 194 0.83 0.94 -0.98
N GLY A 195 1.14 0.07 -1.94
CA GLY A 195 0.63 0.21 -3.31
C GLY A 195 -0.90 0.22 -3.39
N PHE A 196 -1.58 -0.58 -2.55
CA PHE A 196 -3.04 -0.52 -2.42
C PHE A 196 -3.53 0.82 -1.83
N MET A 197 -2.84 1.36 -0.81
CA MET A 197 -3.21 2.66 -0.23
C MET A 197 -2.96 3.83 -1.20
N SER A 198 -2.03 3.72 -2.15
CA SER A 198 -1.99 4.63 -3.30
C SER A 198 -3.23 4.44 -4.19
N ALA A 199 -3.51 3.20 -4.60
CA ALA A 199 -4.62 2.87 -5.49
C ALA A 199 -5.99 3.31 -4.94
N VAL A 200 -6.19 3.25 -3.63
CA VAL A 200 -7.47 3.63 -2.98
C VAL A 200 -7.80 5.12 -3.13
N LEU A 201 -6.78 5.97 -3.35
CA LEU A 201 -6.93 7.40 -3.59
C LEU A 201 -7.16 7.74 -5.06
N TRP A 202 -7.28 6.75 -5.95
CA TRP A 202 -7.60 7.00 -7.34
C TRP A 202 -9.08 7.41 -7.45
N PRO A 203 -9.40 8.56 -8.08
CA PRO A 203 -10.78 9.04 -8.19
C PRO A 203 -11.66 8.15 -9.07
N ILE A 204 -11.05 7.25 -9.85
CA ILE A 204 -11.75 6.27 -10.70
C ILE A 204 -12.07 4.95 -9.98
N VAL A 205 -11.55 4.74 -8.76
CA VAL A 205 -11.80 3.51 -8.01
C VAL A 205 -13.16 3.61 -7.31
N PRO A 206 -14.07 2.65 -7.53
CA PRO A 206 -15.37 2.68 -6.86
C PRO A 206 -15.26 2.23 -5.40
N PRO A 207 -16.06 2.79 -4.47
CA PRO A 207 -16.01 2.45 -3.04
C PRO A 207 -16.17 0.96 -2.72
N ALA A 208 -17.00 0.24 -3.49
CA ALA A 208 -17.19 -1.20 -3.33
C ALA A 208 -15.90 -1.99 -3.61
N PHE A 209 -15.15 -1.59 -4.64
CA PHE A 209 -13.86 -2.18 -4.97
C PHE A 209 -12.86 -1.89 -3.85
N ALA A 210 -12.74 -0.63 -3.44
CA ALA A 210 -11.83 -0.21 -2.38
C ALA A 210 -12.11 -0.94 -1.06
N THR A 211 -13.39 -1.08 -0.68
CA THR A 211 -13.79 -1.79 0.53
C THR A 211 -13.47 -3.28 0.47
N LEU A 212 -13.73 -3.95 -0.66
CA LEU A 212 -13.44 -5.38 -0.81
C LEU A 212 -11.93 -5.67 -0.81
N ALA A 213 -11.18 -4.93 -1.63
CA ALA A 213 -9.72 -5.04 -1.66
C ALA A 213 -9.12 -4.71 -0.28
N GLY A 214 -9.54 -3.59 0.30
CA GLY A 214 -9.13 -3.15 1.64
C GLY A 214 -9.42 -4.21 2.70
N THR A 215 -10.61 -4.81 2.71
CA THR A 215 -10.93 -5.90 3.66
C THR A 215 -10.03 -7.12 3.48
N THR A 216 -9.72 -7.47 2.24
CA THR A 216 -8.82 -8.57 1.91
C THR A 216 -7.39 -8.32 2.40
N PHE A 217 -6.94 -7.07 2.33
CA PHE A 217 -5.66 -6.61 2.88
C PHE A 217 -5.67 -6.49 4.42
N ALA A 218 -6.81 -6.08 4.97
CA ALA A 218 -6.99 -5.79 6.38
C ALA A 218 -6.90 -7.02 7.27
N VAL A 219 -7.59 -8.10 6.89
CA VAL A 219 -7.67 -9.34 7.66
C VAL A 219 -6.29 -9.93 7.95
N PRO A 220 -5.42 -10.23 6.96
CA PRO A 220 -4.10 -10.80 7.23
C PRO A 220 -3.21 -9.83 8.00
N THR A 221 -3.33 -8.52 7.75
CA THR A 221 -2.55 -7.49 8.46
C THR A 221 -2.92 -7.43 9.94
N ALA A 222 -4.22 -7.38 10.26
CA ALA A 222 -4.73 -7.40 11.63
C ALA A 222 -4.33 -8.69 12.38
N LEU A 223 -4.45 -9.85 11.73
CA LEU A 223 -4.01 -11.12 12.28
C LEU A 223 -2.50 -11.15 12.53
N GLY A 224 -1.71 -10.56 11.64
CA GLY A 224 -0.27 -10.37 11.80
C GLY A 224 0.07 -9.56 13.06
N PHE A 225 -0.56 -8.38 13.21
CA PHE A 225 -0.39 -7.53 14.40
C PHE A 225 -0.83 -8.23 15.69
N LEU A 226 -1.96 -8.93 15.68
CA LEU A 226 -2.46 -9.68 16.83
C LEU A 226 -1.48 -10.78 17.24
N ARG A 227 -0.97 -11.56 16.27
CA ARG A 227 0.04 -12.57 16.52
C ARG A 227 1.31 -11.96 17.10
N ASP A 228 1.81 -10.90 16.48
CA ASP A 228 3.03 -10.22 16.93
C ASP A 228 2.88 -9.67 18.35
N TRP A 229 1.69 -9.19 18.71
CA TRP A 229 1.38 -8.73 20.06
C TRP A 229 1.42 -9.89 21.06
N LEU A 230 0.80 -11.02 20.74
CA LEU A 230 0.81 -12.21 21.59
C LEU A 230 2.23 -12.78 21.79
N VAL A 231 3.08 -12.71 20.76
CA VAL A 231 4.50 -13.11 20.86
C VAL A 231 5.28 -12.12 21.72
N ALA A 232 5.16 -10.81 21.45
CA ALA A 232 5.89 -9.77 22.19
C ALA A 232 5.51 -9.74 23.68
N THR A 233 4.25 -10.03 24.00
CA THR A 233 3.76 -10.11 25.39
C THR A 233 4.10 -11.43 26.10
N GLY A 234 4.69 -12.41 25.41
CA GLY A 234 5.05 -13.72 25.93
C GLY A 234 3.88 -14.69 26.11
N ARG A 235 2.66 -14.31 25.67
CA ARG A 235 1.47 -15.19 25.71
C ARG A 235 1.55 -16.32 24.69
N LEU A 236 2.22 -16.09 23.57
CA LEU A 236 2.61 -17.12 22.62
C LEU A 236 4.12 -17.35 22.71
N ASN A 237 4.51 -18.60 22.96
CA ASN A 237 5.90 -19.00 22.89
C ASN A 237 6.25 -19.42 21.46
N ALA A 238 7.00 -18.58 20.75
CA ALA A 238 7.45 -18.83 19.38
C ALA A 238 8.36 -20.07 19.26
N GLU A 239 8.99 -20.50 20.35
CA GLU A 239 9.86 -21.68 20.41
C GLU A 239 9.10 -22.97 20.72
N SER A 240 7.82 -22.88 21.08
CA SER A 240 7.04 -24.08 21.41
C SER A 240 6.78 -24.93 20.16
N ASN A 241 6.95 -26.25 20.29
CA ASN A 241 6.68 -27.22 19.21
C ASN A 241 5.26 -27.07 18.66
N ARG A 242 4.27 -26.83 19.54
CA ARG A 242 2.87 -26.62 19.13
C ARG A 242 2.70 -25.37 18.26
N TYR A 243 3.35 -24.26 18.61
CA TYR A 243 3.30 -23.04 17.80
C TYR A 243 3.96 -23.26 16.44
N GLN A 244 5.13 -23.91 16.41
CA GLN A 244 5.84 -24.20 15.17
C GLN A 244 5.02 -25.12 14.25
N GLN A 245 4.37 -26.15 14.80
CA GLN A 245 3.47 -27.04 14.05
C GLN A 245 2.28 -26.28 13.45
N VAL A 246 1.61 -25.43 14.25
CA VAL A 246 0.49 -24.61 13.76
C VAL A 246 0.96 -23.64 12.67
N GLN A 247 2.10 -22.99 12.86
CA GLN A 247 2.63 -22.04 11.89
C GLN A 247 3.07 -22.73 10.60
N GLN A 248 3.65 -23.93 10.68
CA GLN A 248 3.95 -24.76 9.51
C GLN A 248 2.68 -25.20 8.79
N TRP A 249 1.64 -25.59 9.52
CA TRP A 249 0.35 -25.93 8.92
C TRP A 249 -0.29 -24.73 8.22
N ILE A 250 -0.28 -23.55 8.84
CA ILE A 250 -0.76 -22.30 8.23
C ILE A 250 0.03 -22.00 6.96
N TYR A 251 1.36 -22.12 7.01
CA TYR A 251 2.22 -21.92 5.86
C TYR A 251 1.87 -22.89 4.72
N GLN A 252 1.78 -24.19 5.01
CA GLN A 252 1.40 -25.22 4.04
C GLN A 252 0.02 -24.94 3.45
N PHE A 253 -0.97 -24.61 4.28
CA PHE A 253 -2.30 -24.28 3.81
C PHE A 253 -2.29 -23.05 2.88
N THR A 254 -1.69 -21.94 3.31
CA THR A 254 -1.70 -20.66 2.60
C THR A 254 -0.83 -20.63 1.35
N THR A 255 0.24 -21.42 1.29
CA THR A 255 1.20 -21.41 0.16
C THR A 255 1.07 -22.62 -0.76
N VAL A 256 0.52 -23.75 -0.27
CA VAL A 256 0.42 -24.99 -1.05
C VAL A 256 -1.01 -25.28 -1.48
N TRP A 257 -1.95 -25.32 -0.52
CA TRP A 257 -3.31 -25.78 -0.80
C TRP A 257 -4.27 -24.69 -1.28
N LEU A 258 -4.18 -23.51 -0.69
CA LEU A 258 -5.07 -22.38 -0.98
C LEU A 258 -4.86 -21.79 -2.39
N PRO A 259 -3.62 -21.56 -2.89
CA PRO A 259 -3.45 -20.88 -4.17
C PRO A 259 -4.03 -21.59 -5.41
N PRO A 260 -3.94 -22.92 -5.57
CA PRO A 260 -4.65 -23.62 -6.65
C PRO A 260 -6.16 -23.36 -6.64
N LEU A 261 -6.79 -23.38 -5.47
CA LEU A 261 -8.22 -23.08 -5.34
C LEU A 261 -8.53 -21.64 -5.74
N LEU A 262 -7.73 -20.67 -5.26
CA LEU A 262 -7.88 -19.26 -5.62
C LEU A 262 -7.72 -19.03 -7.13
N ARG A 263 -6.81 -19.73 -7.81
CA ARG A 263 -6.66 -19.66 -9.27
C ARG A 263 -7.91 -20.15 -9.98
N LEU A 264 -8.45 -21.30 -9.58
CA LEU A 264 -9.66 -21.85 -10.18
C LEU A 264 -10.85 -20.91 -9.97
N MET A 265 -10.99 -20.36 -8.76
CA MET A 265 -12.02 -19.37 -8.45
C MET A 265 -11.87 -18.11 -9.31
N LEU A 266 -10.67 -17.55 -9.42
CA LEU A 266 -10.43 -16.36 -10.24
C LEU A 266 -10.75 -16.62 -11.72
N VAL A 267 -10.28 -17.74 -12.28
CA VAL A 267 -10.58 -18.09 -13.67
C VAL A 267 -12.08 -18.31 -13.87
N SER A 268 -12.77 -18.95 -12.93
CA SER A 268 -14.22 -19.12 -13.00
C SER A 268 -14.98 -17.78 -12.98
N SER A 269 -14.53 -16.82 -12.16
CA SER A 269 -15.06 -15.46 -12.14
C SER A 269 -14.83 -14.73 -13.46
N LEU A 270 -13.64 -14.85 -14.04
CA LEU A 270 -13.33 -14.25 -15.35
C LEU A 270 -14.17 -14.86 -16.46
N LEU A 271 -14.38 -16.18 -16.45
CA LEU A 271 -15.25 -16.86 -17.40
C LEU A 271 -16.71 -16.41 -17.24
N ALA A 272 -17.20 -16.26 -16.00
CA ALA A 272 -18.55 -15.75 -15.74
C ALA A 272 -18.72 -14.31 -16.26
N ILE A 273 -17.72 -13.45 -16.06
CA ILE A 273 -17.70 -12.09 -16.63
C ILE A 273 -17.73 -12.17 -18.15
N TRP A 274 -16.87 -12.98 -18.77
CA TRP A 274 -16.77 -13.15 -20.22
C TRP A 274 -18.08 -13.61 -20.86
N LEU A 275 -18.74 -14.60 -20.26
CA LEU A 275 -20.02 -15.14 -20.75
C LEU A 275 -21.17 -14.14 -20.59
N ALA A 276 -21.09 -13.26 -19.60
CA ALA A 276 -22.10 -12.24 -19.33
C ALA A 276 -21.95 -10.96 -20.18
N VAL A 277 -20.83 -10.78 -20.88
CA VAL A 277 -20.61 -9.64 -21.77
C VAL A 277 -21.20 -9.95 -23.15
N PRO A 278 -22.02 -9.05 -23.74
CA PRO A 278 -22.44 -9.20 -25.13
C PRO A 278 -21.19 -9.37 -26.00
N GLN A 279 -21.16 -10.38 -26.87
CA GLN A 279 -19.98 -10.78 -27.65
C GLN A 279 -19.60 -9.78 -28.76
N ALA A 280 -19.72 -8.47 -28.49
CA ALA A 280 -19.17 -7.38 -29.27
C ALA A 280 -17.71 -7.16 -28.88
N TRP A 281 -16.84 -7.06 -29.89
CA TRP A 281 -15.41 -6.82 -29.70
C TRP A 281 -15.05 -5.42 -30.23
N PRO A 282 -14.57 -4.47 -29.39
CA PRO A 282 -14.38 -4.58 -27.93
C PRO A 282 -15.68 -4.34 -27.12
N VAL A 283 -15.62 -4.60 -25.80
CA VAL A 283 -16.75 -4.36 -24.88
C VAL A 283 -17.18 -2.90 -24.91
N ALA A 284 -18.36 -2.60 -25.46
CA ALA A 284 -18.87 -1.23 -25.62
C ALA A 284 -18.95 -0.46 -24.29
N ALA A 285 -19.31 -1.14 -23.19
CA ALA A 285 -19.35 -0.54 -21.86
C ALA A 285 -17.98 -0.01 -21.42
N TRP A 286 -16.88 -0.71 -21.75
CA TRP A 286 -15.52 -0.28 -21.42
C TRP A 286 -15.04 0.85 -22.33
N VAL A 287 -15.44 0.85 -23.61
CA VAL A 287 -15.19 1.99 -24.52
C VAL A 287 -15.84 3.25 -23.96
N ASN A 288 -17.10 3.18 -23.56
CA ASN A 288 -17.83 4.30 -22.96
C ASN A 288 -17.22 4.73 -21.63
N LEU A 289 -16.76 3.78 -20.80
CA LEU A 289 -16.06 4.08 -19.56
C LEU A 289 -14.79 4.92 -19.81
N PHE A 290 -13.91 4.46 -20.71
CA PHE A 290 -12.66 5.15 -21.01
C PHE A 290 -12.89 6.50 -21.70
N ALA A 291 -13.91 6.59 -22.56
CA ALA A 291 -14.33 7.86 -23.14
C ALA A 291 -14.85 8.82 -22.04
N GLY A 292 -15.62 8.33 -21.07
CA GLY A 292 -16.12 9.10 -19.94
C GLY A 292 -15.01 9.60 -19.00
N TRP A 293 -13.89 8.87 -18.90
CA TRP A 293 -12.68 9.33 -18.21
C TRP A 293 -11.83 10.32 -19.02
N GLY A 294 -12.20 10.59 -20.28
CA GLY A 294 -11.44 11.47 -21.16
C GLY A 294 -10.11 10.88 -21.65
N LEU A 295 -9.96 9.55 -21.63
CA LEU A 295 -8.74 8.89 -22.09
C LEU A 295 -8.65 8.90 -23.63
N PRO A 296 -7.44 9.08 -24.20
CA PRO A 296 -7.27 8.99 -25.64
C PRO A 296 -7.48 7.55 -26.13
N LEU A 297 -8.01 7.40 -27.34
CA LEU A 297 -8.19 6.10 -28.02
C LEU A 297 -8.98 5.07 -27.17
N PRO A 298 -10.20 5.38 -26.70
CA PRO A 298 -10.95 4.52 -25.78
C PRO A 298 -11.21 3.11 -26.34
N THR A 299 -11.44 2.99 -27.65
CA THR A 299 -11.60 1.69 -28.33
C THR A 299 -10.32 0.84 -28.22
N PHE A 300 -9.15 1.44 -28.43
CA PHE A 300 -7.87 0.74 -28.34
C PHE A 300 -7.58 0.28 -26.90
N LEU A 301 -7.85 1.14 -25.91
CA LEU A 301 -7.71 0.79 -24.49
C LEU A 301 -8.66 -0.34 -24.08
N ALA A 302 -9.89 -0.37 -24.60
CA ALA A 302 -10.84 -1.47 -24.37
C ALA A 302 -10.33 -2.79 -24.95
N ILE A 303 -9.73 -2.77 -26.14
CA ILE A 303 -9.08 -3.95 -26.73
C ILE A 303 -7.93 -4.42 -25.84
N ILE A 304 -7.07 -3.52 -25.36
CA ILE A 304 -5.99 -3.88 -24.43
C ILE A 304 -6.55 -4.53 -23.16
N ALA A 305 -7.57 -3.94 -22.54
CA ALA A 305 -8.18 -4.49 -21.32
C ALA A 305 -8.73 -5.91 -21.54
N MET A 306 -9.34 -6.18 -22.70
CA MET A 306 -9.82 -7.52 -23.05
C MET A 306 -8.67 -8.51 -23.28
N VAL A 307 -7.62 -8.08 -23.98
CA VAL A 307 -6.41 -8.89 -24.17
C VAL A 307 -5.79 -9.22 -22.82
N LEU A 308 -5.68 -8.26 -21.90
CA LEU A 308 -5.19 -8.48 -20.54
C LEU A 308 -6.07 -9.47 -19.77
N LEU A 309 -7.40 -9.39 -19.92
CA LEU A 309 -8.33 -10.34 -19.30
C LEU A 309 -8.10 -11.77 -19.81
N ILE A 310 -8.01 -11.96 -21.12
CA ILE A 310 -7.82 -13.28 -21.75
C ILE A 310 -6.44 -13.84 -21.42
N VAL A 311 -5.40 -13.07 -21.70
CA VAL A 311 -4.00 -13.47 -21.48
C VAL A 311 -3.74 -13.71 -19.98
N GLY A 312 -4.27 -12.86 -19.10
CA GLY A 312 -4.22 -13.05 -17.66
C GLY A 312 -4.90 -14.34 -17.19
N GLY A 313 -6.09 -14.64 -17.70
CA GLY A 313 -6.81 -15.88 -17.41
C GLY A 313 -6.03 -17.13 -17.84
N VAL A 314 -5.45 -17.11 -19.05
CA VAL A 314 -4.61 -18.18 -19.57
C VAL A 314 -3.34 -18.36 -18.72
N LEU A 315 -2.66 -17.27 -18.39
CA LEU A 315 -1.46 -17.31 -17.57
C LEU A 315 -1.73 -17.85 -16.16
N LEU A 316 -2.86 -17.50 -15.55
CA LEU A 316 -3.28 -18.08 -14.27
C LEU A 316 -3.59 -19.57 -14.36
N LEU A 317 -4.30 -20.01 -15.41
CA LEU A 317 -4.61 -21.42 -15.65
C LEU A 317 -3.35 -22.28 -15.73
N PHE A 318 -2.34 -21.81 -16.46
CA PHE A 318 -1.05 -22.52 -16.58
C PHE A 318 -0.06 -22.24 -15.44
N GLY A 319 -0.41 -21.32 -14.52
CA GLY A 319 0.44 -20.92 -13.41
C GLY A 319 1.76 -20.27 -13.86
N SER A 320 1.74 -19.48 -14.93
CA SER A 320 2.87 -18.72 -15.42
C SER A 320 2.70 -17.23 -15.07
N MET A 321 3.72 -16.58 -14.49
CA MET A 321 3.69 -15.17 -14.08
C MET A 321 2.47 -14.81 -13.20
N GLY A 322 2.04 -15.72 -12.36
CA GLY A 322 0.69 -15.66 -11.83
C GLY A 322 0.42 -14.52 -10.83
N ARG A 323 1.43 -13.93 -10.14
CA ARG A 323 1.17 -12.71 -9.33
C ARG A 323 0.98 -11.49 -10.21
N LEU A 324 1.79 -11.38 -11.26
CA LEU A 324 1.66 -10.30 -12.25
C LEU A 324 0.32 -10.42 -12.97
N ALA A 325 -0.07 -11.65 -13.29
CA ALA A 325 -1.37 -11.93 -13.89
C ALA A 325 -2.51 -11.54 -12.95
N ALA A 326 -2.44 -11.93 -11.67
CA ALA A 326 -3.42 -11.51 -10.68
C ALA A 326 -3.48 -9.98 -10.53
N PHE A 327 -2.33 -9.30 -10.51
CA PHE A 327 -2.24 -7.84 -10.42
C PHE A 327 -2.91 -7.12 -11.58
N TRP A 328 -2.60 -7.47 -12.84
CA TRP A 328 -3.25 -6.76 -13.95
C TRP A 328 -4.74 -7.12 -14.08
N LEU A 329 -5.18 -8.28 -13.56
CA LEU A 329 -6.57 -8.73 -13.69
C LEU A 329 -7.51 -7.94 -12.79
N VAL A 330 -6.96 -7.30 -11.76
CA VAL A 330 -7.66 -6.31 -10.93
C VAL A 330 -8.24 -5.18 -11.78
N PHE A 331 -7.59 -4.76 -12.88
CA PHE A 331 -8.09 -3.67 -13.73
C PHE A 331 -9.35 -4.05 -14.52
N PRO A 332 -9.38 -5.11 -15.34
CA PRO A 332 -10.63 -5.57 -15.97
C PRO A 332 -11.76 -5.85 -14.98
N LEU A 333 -11.45 -6.45 -13.81
CA LEU A 333 -12.43 -6.66 -12.74
C LEU A 333 -12.99 -5.34 -12.21
N GLY A 334 -12.14 -4.32 -12.05
CA GLY A 334 -12.54 -2.97 -11.66
C GLY A 334 -13.38 -2.27 -12.71
N PHE A 335 -12.98 -2.30 -13.98
CA PHE A 335 -13.75 -1.71 -15.09
C PHE A 335 -15.14 -2.32 -15.19
N ASP A 336 -15.22 -3.64 -15.00
CA ASP A 336 -16.46 -4.36 -14.98
C ASP A 336 -17.35 -3.97 -13.78
N MET A 337 -16.76 -3.84 -12.60
CA MET A 337 -17.46 -3.39 -11.40
C MET A 337 -17.98 -1.94 -11.53
N VAL A 338 -17.24 -1.05 -12.19
CA VAL A 338 -17.69 0.33 -12.44
C VAL A 338 -18.87 0.36 -13.43
N THR A 339 -18.82 -0.48 -14.47
CA THR A 339 -19.82 -0.46 -15.55
C THR A 339 -21.08 -1.24 -15.25
N ARG A 340 -20.99 -2.35 -14.50
CA ARG A 340 -22.11 -3.26 -14.21
C ARG A 340 -22.46 -3.38 -12.74
N GLY A 341 -21.69 -2.73 -11.86
CA GLY A 341 -21.85 -2.81 -10.41
C GLY A 341 -21.19 -4.04 -9.81
N LEU A 342 -21.39 -4.21 -8.49
CA LEU A 342 -20.87 -5.35 -7.76
C LEU A 342 -21.72 -6.60 -8.04
N SER A 343 -21.09 -7.63 -8.60
CA SER A 343 -21.66 -8.97 -8.79
C SER A 343 -20.85 -10.01 -8.02
N TRP A 344 -21.37 -11.22 -7.88
CA TRP A 344 -20.61 -12.33 -7.30
C TRP A 344 -19.30 -12.59 -8.05
N ALA A 345 -19.32 -12.52 -9.38
CA ALA A 345 -18.13 -12.76 -10.20
C ALA A 345 -17.06 -11.67 -9.99
N THR A 346 -17.46 -10.38 -10.01
CA THR A 346 -16.50 -9.28 -9.81
C THR A 346 -15.99 -9.22 -8.37
N GLY A 347 -16.84 -9.47 -7.37
CA GLY A 347 -16.46 -9.50 -5.97
C GLY A 347 -15.50 -10.65 -5.64
N VAL A 348 -15.88 -11.89 -5.96
CA VAL A 348 -15.03 -13.07 -5.73
C VAL A 348 -13.76 -12.99 -6.57
N GLY A 349 -13.86 -12.53 -7.83
CA GLY A 349 -12.71 -12.29 -8.70
C GLY A 349 -11.71 -11.31 -8.07
N LEU A 350 -12.18 -10.18 -7.52
CA LEU A 350 -11.31 -9.21 -6.88
C LEU A 350 -10.62 -9.77 -5.63
N VAL A 351 -11.38 -10.40 -4.74
CA VAL A 351 -10.83 -10.99 -3.51
C VAL A 351 -9.78 -12.06 -3.85
N THR A 352 -10.07 -12.93 -4.82
CA THR A 352 -9.14 -13.99 -5.24
C THR A 352 -7.91 -13.43 -5.93
N ALA A 353 -8.04 -12.37 -6.75
CA ALA A 353 -6.90 -11.68 -7.36
C ALA A 353 -6.00 -11.06 -6.29
N VAL A 354 -6.55 -10.33 -5.32
CA VAL A 354 -5.77 -9.74 -4.21
C VAL A 354 -5.11 -10.83 -3.36
N CYS A 355 -5.82 -11.92 -3.04
CA CYS A 355 -5.24 -13.05 -2.31
C CYS A 355 -4.08 -13.70 -3.08
N LEU A 356 -4.20 -13.87 -4.40
CA LEU A 356 -3.12 -14.41 -5.23
C LEU A 356 -1.93 -13.44 -5.36
N MET A 357 -2.18 -12.13 -5.38
CA MET A 357 -1.12 -11.12 -5.31
C MET A 357 -0.34 -11.23 -4.00
N LEU A 358 -1.02 -11.47 -2.88
CA LEU A 358 -0.41 -11.58 -1.54
C LEU A 358 0.28 -12.92 -1.30
N LEU A 359 -0.41 -14.03 -1.55
CA LEU A 359 0.04 -15.39 -1.24
C LEU A 359 0.90 -16.01 -2.34
N GLY A 360 0.72 -15.56 -3.58
CA GLY A 360 1.32 -16.18 -4.77
C GLY A 360 0.44 -17.27 -5.34
N THR A 361 0.93 -17.93 -6.38
CA THR A 361 0.16 -18.92 -7.15
C THR A 361 0.37 -20.37 -6.72
N GLY A 362 1.20 -20.59 -5.71
CA GLY A 362 1.43 -21.89 -5.08
C GLY A 362 2.09 -22.93 -6.00
N PRO A 363 1.87 -24.23 -5.75
CA PRO A 363 2.45 -25.34 -6.50
C PRO A 363 1.80 -25.47 -7.88
N LEU A 364 2.42 -26.24 -8.78
CA LEU A 364 1.99 -26.44 -10.18
C LEU A 364 2.10 -25.20 -11.07
N SER A 365 2.72 -24.13 -10.58
CA SER A 365 3.05 -22.96 -11.37
C SER A 365 4.34 -23.20 -12.15
N ARG A 366 4.26 -23.11 -13.48
CA ARG A 366 5.35 -23.45 -14.40
C ARG A 366 6.49 -22.43 -14.38
N TRP A 367 6.18 -21.16 -14.18
CA TRP A 367 7.17 -20.10 -14.24
C TRP A 367 6.80 -18.91 -13.35
N LYS A 368 7.72 -18.51 -12.46
CA LYS A 368 7.50 -17.47 -11.43
C LYS A 368 8.66 -16.46 -11.36
N PRO A 369 8.93 -15.70 -12.43
CA PRO A 369 10.02 -14.71 -12.44
C PRO A 369 9.87 -13.65 -11.33
N GLU A 370 8.62 -13.31 -10.96
CA GLU A 370 8.29 -12.30 -9.96
C GLU A 370 8.81 -12.62 -8.54
N GLU A 371 8.90 -13.90 -8.16
CA GLU A 371 9.31 -14.28 -6.81
C GLU A 371 10.77 -13.88 -6.55
N ARG A 372 11.60 -13.85 -7.61
CA ARG A 372 13.01 -13.47 -7.51
C ARG A 372 13.18 -12.00 -7.13
N PHE A 373 12.31 -11.13 -7.65
CA PHE A 373 12.32 -9.69 -7.35
C PHE A 373 11.68 -9.37 -6.00
N LEU A 374 10.65 -10.11 -5.60
CA LEU A 374 9.94 -9.87 -4.34
C LEU A 374 10.69 -10.38 -3.10
N LEU A 375 11.42 -11.50 -3.23
CA LEU A 375 12.10 -12.13 -2.10
C LEU A 375 13.49 -11.52 -1.82
N ARG A 376 14.21 -11.07 -2.84
CA ARG A 376 15.52 -10.40 -2.69
C ARG A 376 15.34 -8.91 -2.42
N ARG A 377 16.14 -8.29 -1.55
CA ARG A 377 16.12 -6.83 -1.44
C ARG A 377 16.80 -6.23 -2.67
N ALA A 378 16.25 -5.16 -3.22
CA ALA A 378 16.95 -4.38 -4.22
C ALA A 378 18.29 -3.88 -3.64
N GLY A 379 19.39 -4.16 -4.33
CA GLY A 379 20.75 -3.79 -3.92
C GLY A 379 21.44 -4.78 -2.97
N GLU A 380 20.89 -5.98 -2.76
CA GLU A 380 21.59 -7.15 -2.20
C GLU A 380 22.35 -7.95 -3.26
#